data_AF-A0A841RRP9-F1
#
_entry.id   AF-A0A841RRP9-F1
#
_cell.length_a   1.000
_cell.length_b   1.000
_cell.length_c   1.000
_cell.angle_alpha   90.00
_cell.angle_beta   90.00
_cell.angle_gamma   90.00
#
_symmetry.space_group_name_H-M   'P 1'
#
loop_
_entity.id
_entity.type
_entity.pdbx_description
1 polymer ?
#
loop_
_entity_poly.entity_id
_entity_poly.type
_entity_poly.pdbx_seq_one_letter_code
_entity_poly.pdbx_strand_id
1 'polypeptide(L)' 'MVSENFIQNGLFSQGLPTYSNDTPYIQDILATICMASKSLDTYPHINQIPPITIVEKELLRP' A
#
# COMPACT_ATOMS: atom_id res chain seq x y z
N MET A 1 10.02 7.29 9.96
CA MET A 1 9.81 5.87 10.35
C MET A 1 8.63 5.83 11.30
N VAL A 2 7.69 4.90 11.14
CA VAL A 2 6.54 4.78 12.05
C VAL A 2 7.06 4.39 13.44
N SER A 3 6.69 5.14 14.47
CA SER A 3 7.16 4.85 15.83
C SER A 3 6.48 3.59 16.36
N GLU A 4 7.21 2.81 17.15
CA GLU A 4 6.64 1.65 17.85
C GLU A 4 5.43 2.05 18.71
N ASN A 5 5.51 3.20 19.38
CA ASN A 5 4.41 3.77 20.15
C ASN A 5 3.14 3.99 19.31
N PHE A 6 3.27 4.41 18.05
CA PHE A 6 2.13 4.57 17.15
C PHE A 6 1.44 3.23 16.87
N ILE A 7 2.22 2.17 16.63
CA ILE A 7 1.70 0.83 16.36
C ILE A 7 1.05 0.25 17.61
N GLN A 8 1.71 0.32 18.76
CA GLN A 8 1.18 -0.21 20.01
C GLN A 8 -0.11 0.50 20.42
N ASN A 9 -0.15 1.84 20.33
CA ASN A 9 -1.35 2.61 20.63
C ASN A 9 -2.49 2.32 19.63
N GLY A 10 -2.15 2.15 18.35
CA GLY A 10 -3.11 1.81 17.31
C GLY A 10 -3.71 0.41 17.47
N LEU A 11 -2.91 -0.58 17.85
CA LEU A 11 -3.39 -1.93 18.14
C LEU A 11 -4.24 -1.94 19.41
N PHE A 12 -3.78 -1.27 20.46
CA PHE A 12 -4.50 -1.15 21.73
C PHE A 12 -5.88 -0.50 21.54
N SER A 13 -5.98 0.59 20.77
CA SER A 13 -7.26 1.27 20.53
C SER A 13 -8.26 0.43 19.73
N GLN A 14 -7.77 -0.55 18.97
CA GLN A 14 -8.58 -1.51 18.23
C GLN A 14 -8.90 -2.78 19.02
N GLY A 15 -8.42 -2.89 20.28
CA GLY A 15 -8.57 -4.09 21.09
C GLY A 15 -7.76 -5.28 20.58
N LEU A 16 -6.72 -5.02 19.77
CA LEU A 16 -5.84 -6.05 19.23
C LEU A 16 -4.66 -6.31 20.17
N PRO A 17 -4.19 -7.57 20.28
CA PRO A 17 -3.05 -7.90 21.09
C PRO A 17 -1.77 -7.26 20.54
N THR A 18 -0.90 -6.81 21.43
CA THR A 18 0.40 -6.24 21.11
C THR A 18 1.50 -7.25 21.44
N TYR A 19 2.15 -7.77 20.40
CA TYR A 19 3.33 -8.63 20.54
C TYR A 19 4.57 -7.89 20.05
N SER A 20 5.59 -7.77 20.91
CA SER A 20 6.83 -7.05 20.59
C SER A 20 7.56 -7.63 19.38
N ASN A 21 7.43 -8.94 19.15
CA ASN A 21 8.02 -9.63 18.01
C ASN A 21 7.34 -9.28 16.68
N ASP A 22 6.10 -8.80 16.71
CA ASP A 22 5.32 -8.44 15.53
C ASP A 22 5.56 -6.99 15.12
N THR A 23 5.98 -6.12 16.06
CA THR A 23 6.25 -4.71 15.80
C THR A 23 7.13 -4.48 14.57
N PRO A 24 8.27 -5.16 14.37
CA PRO A 24 9.12 -4.94 13.20
C PRO A 24 8.43 -5.30 11.88
N TYR A 25 7.64 -6.37 11.85
CA TYR A 25 6.89 -6.78 10.68
C TYR A 25 5.78 -5.79 10.33
N ILE A 26 5.07 -5.30 11.36
CA ILE A 26 4.02 -4.28 11.18
C ILE A 26 4.63 -2.98 10.67
N GLN A 27 5.81 -2.57 11.19
CA GLN A 27 6.53 -1.40 10.70
C GLN A 27 6.89 -1.53 9.22
N ASP A 28 7.37 -2.68 8.78
CA ASP A 28 7.79 -2.92 7.40
C ASP A 28 6.61 -2.90 6.43
N ILE A 29 5.49 -3.55 6.82
CA ILE A 29 4.25 -3.52 6.05
C ILE A 29 3.70 -2.09 5.95
N LEU A 30 3.66 -1.35 7.07
CA LEU A 30 3.20 0.04 7.06
C LEU A 30 4.10 0.94 6.19
N ALA A 31 5.42 0.74 6.24
CA ALA A 31 6.35 1.47 5.39
C ALA A 31 6.07 1.20 3.90
N THR A 32 5.85 -0.06 3.54
CA THR A 32 5.51 -0.48 2.17
C THR A 32 4.21 0.16 1.70
N ILE A 33 3.16 0.13 2.52
CA ILE A 33 1.87 0.76 2.21
C ILE A 33 2.02 2.28 2.06
N CYS A 34 2.73 2.95 2.97
CA CYS A 34 2.97 4.40 2.88
C CYS A 34 3.79 4.79 1.64
N MET A 35 4.72 3.95 1.19
CA MET A 35 5.44 4.20 -0.06
C MET A 35 4.51 4.06 -1.28
N ALA A 36 3.69 3.00 -1.31
CA ALA A 36 2.73 2.78 -2.38
C ALA A 36 1.63 3.85 -2.42
N SER A 37 1.19 4.35 -1.27
CA SER A 37 0.14 5.37 -1.19
C SER A 37 0.57 6.71 -1.80
N LYS A 38 1.86 7.06 -1.75
CA LYS A 38 2.38 8.27 -2.43
C LYS A 38 2.12 8.26 -3.93
N SER A 39 2.14 7.08 -4.56
CA SER A 39 1.78 6.94 -5.97
C SER A 39 0.31 7.23 -6.21
N LEU A 40 -0.57 6.90 -5.26
CA LEU A 40 -2.00 7.25 -5.31
C LEU A 40 -2.23 8.75 -5.13
N ASP A 41 -1.46 9.43 -4.27
CA ASP A 41 -1.53 10.90 -4.15
C ASP A 41 -1.12 11.59 -5.44
N THR A 42 -0.13 11.04 -6.15
CA THR A 42 0.34 11.58 -7.44
C THR A 42 -0.63 11.28 -8.58
N TYR A 43 -1.31 10.12 -8.53
CA TYR A 43 -2.23 9.66 -9.56
C TYR A 43 -3.56 9.18 -8.95
N PRO A 44 -4.41 10.10 -8.46
CA PRO A 44 -5.61 9.77 -7.68
C PRO A 44 -6.64 8.94 -8.45
N HIS A 45 -6.58 8.95 -9.79
CA HIS A 45 -7.49 8.25 -10.69
C HIS A 45 -6.84 7.09 -11.44
N ILE A 46 -5.63 6.66 -11.04
CA ILE A 46 -4.87 5.62 -11.77
C ILE A 46 -5.63 4.29 -11.89
N ASN A 47 -6.51 4.01 -10.93
CA ASN A 47 -7.38 2.83 -10.91
C ASN A 47 -8.81 3.11 -11.40
N GLN A 48 -9.13 4.36 -11.75
CA GLN A 48 -10.44 4.74 -12.29
C GLN A 48 -10.45 4.77 -13.83
N ILE A 49 -9.28 4.86 -14.46
CA ILE A 49 -9.13 4.81 -15.90
C ILE A 49 -8.71 3.39 -16.27
N PRO A 50 -9.53 2.61 -17.01
CA PRO A 50 -9.06 1.33 -17.52
C PRO A 50 -7.80 1.56 -18.36
N PRO A 51 -6.74 0.76 -18.21
CA PRO A 51 -5.51 0.97 -18.96
C PRO A 51 -5.84 0.93 -20.46
N ILE A 52 -5.65 2.06 -21.15
CA ILE A 52 -5.83 2.14 -22.60
C ILE A 52 -4.70 1.31 -23.19
N THR A 53 -5.01 0.07 -23.52
CA THR A 53 -4.09 -0.79 -24.26
C THR A 53 -4.22 -0.41 -25.72
N ILE A 54 -3.34 0.48 -26.19
CA ILE A 54 -3.22 0.74 -27.62
C ILE A 54 -2.49 -0.47 -28.21
N VAL A 55 -3.25 -1.41 -28.75
CA VAL A 55 -2.70 -2.50 -29.55
C VAL A 55 -2.61 -2.02 -30.99
N GLU A 56 -1.43 -2.02 -31.60
CA GLU A 56 -1.33 -1.85 -33.04
C GLU A 56 -2.05 -3.03 -33.70
N LYS A 57 -3.12 -2.72 -34.44
CA LYS A 57 -3.98 -3.71 -35.10
C LYS A 57 -3.20 -4.61 -36.06
N GLU A 58 -2.06 -4.16 -36.57
CA GLU A 58 -1.20 -4.93 -37.46
C GLU A 58 -0.42 -6.05 -36.77
N LEU A 59 -0.24 -6.00 -35.44
CA LEU A 59 0.45 -7.03 -34.64
C LEU A 59 -0.48 -8.19 -34.21
N LEU A 60 -1.78 -8.09 -34.49
CA LEU A 60 -2.79 -9.11 -34.20
C LEU A 60 -3.23 -9.90 -35.44
N ARG A 61 -2.51 -9.77 -36.57
CA ARG A 61 -2.79 -10.59 -37.76
C ARG A 61 -2.27 -12.02 -37.54
N PRO A 62 -3.12 -13.06 -37.77
CA PRO A 62 -2.66 -14.45 -37.78
C PRO A 62 -1.69 -14.74 -38.93
#